data_AF-A0A453AWD7-F1
#
_entry.id   AF-A0A453AWD7-F1
#
_cell.length_a   1.000
_cell.length_b   1.000
_cell.length_c   1.000
_cell.angle_alpha   90.00
_cell.angle_beta   90.00
_cell.angle_gamma   90.00
#
_symmetry.space_group_name_H-M   'P 1'
#
loop_
_entity.id
_entity.type
_entity.pdbx_description
1 polymer ?
#
loop_
_entity_poly.entity_id
_entity_poly.type
_entity_poly.pdbx_seq_one_letter_code
_entity_poly.pdbx_strand_id
1 'polypeptide(L)'
;RCALLGRRPQLLVSARLWPQPLPAAGSVPSAGGEMSFFFRAASRPRSSQQDLVRSIKDSLLALDTKTGAKALEDVEKNIFTLRETLSGDGEVEPNQDHVLQIALEICKEGVLSLFVQNLPSLGWEGRKDLAHCWCILLRQKVDESHCCVQYIENHVDLLDFLVVCYKNLEVALNCGNMLRECIKYPSLAKYILESNSFELFFQYVELPNFDIASDALNTFKVNPVLLIWYLW
;
A
#
# COMPACT_ATOMS: atom_id res chain seq x y z
N ARG A 1 4.60 31.70 5.14
CA ARG A 1 5.08 31.85 6.55
C ARG A 1 6.14 30.77 6.77
N CYS A 2 7.10 31.01 7.67
CA CYS A 2 8.34 30.24 7.89
C CYS A 2 9.56 30.68 7.06
N ALA A 3 9.99 31.92 7.33
CA ALA A 3 11.40 32.26 7.31
C ALA A 3 11.97 31.89 8.68
N LEU A 4 12.68 30.76 8.79
CA LEU A 4 13.64 30.42 9.84
C LEU A 4 14.13 29.00 9.52
N LEU A 5 15.31 28.89 8.92
CA LEU A 5 16.31 27.83 9.10
C LEU A 5 17.44 28.08 8.10
N GLY A 6 18.30 29.04 8.48
CA GLY A 6 19.62 29.15 7.91
C GLY A 6 20.48 28.00 8.43
N ARG A 7 20.72 26.99 7.57
CA ARG A 7 21.97 26.23 7.39
C ARG A 7 21.67 25.09 6.43
N ARG A 8 22.13 25.23 5.18
CA ARG A 8 22.07 24.18 4.15
C ARG A 8 23.09 23.08 4.46
N PRO A 9 22.71 21.80 4.51
CA PRO A 9 23.61 20.72 4.12
C PRO A 9 23.56 20.61 2.59
N GLN A 10 24.70 20.85 1.94
CA GLN A 10 24.86 20.54 0.52
C GLN A 10 24.84 19.02 0.34
N LEU A 11 23.71 18.48 -0.12
CA LEU A 11 23.67 17.13 -0.67
C LEU A 11 23.95 17.22 -2.17
N LEU A 12 25.22 17.03 -2.52
CA LEU A 12 25.66 16.72 -3.87
C LEU A 12 25.16 15.30 -4.20
N VAL A 13 24.16 15.17 -5.07
CA VAL A 13 23.85 13.88 -5.71
C VAL A 13 23.87 14.08 -7.22
N SER A 14 24.83 13.40 -7.82
CA SER A 14 25.12 13.33 -9.24
C SER A 14 23.89 12.87 -10.04
N ALA A 15 23.47 13.70 -11.00
CA ALA A 15 22.51 13.33 -12.02
C ALA A 15 23.22 12.56 -13.15
N ARG A 16 22.80 11.30 -13.38
CA ARG A 16 23.05 10.41 -14.55
C ARG A 16 22.74 8.98 -14.07
N LEU A 17 21.85 8.15 -14.61
CA LEU A 17 21.22 8.04 -15.92
C LEU A 17 19.85 7.32 -15.77
N TRP A 18 18.83 7.74 -16.52
CA TRP A 18 17.72 6.87 -16.91
C TRP A 18 17.43 7.11 -18.41
N PRO A 19 17.26 6.06 -19.25
CA PRO A 19 16.97 6.24 -20.68
C PRO A 19 15.51 6.59 -20.96
N GLN A 20 15.31 7.43 -21.98
CA GLN A 20 14.02 7.83 -22.57
C GLN A 20 13.45 6.73 -23.50
N PRO A 21 12.11 6.62 -23.67
CA PRO A 21 11.51 5.78 -24.71
C PRO A 21 11.24 6.54 -26.02
N LEU A 22 11.30 5.83 -27.16
CA LEU A 22 10.93 6.28 -28.51
C LEU A 22 10.07 5.18 -29.19
N PRO A 23 9.30 5.47 -30.27
CA PRO A 23 7.89 5.11 -30.37
C PRO A 23 7.56 4.03 -31.42
N ALA A 24 6.29 3.64 -31.42
CA ALA A 24 5.65 2.58 -32.21
C ALA A 24 5.49 2.88 -33.73
N ALA A 25 5.48 1.82 -34.54
CA ALA A 25 4.64 1.67 -35.74
C ALA A 25 4.75 0.25 -36.34
N GLY A 26 3.62 -0.32 -36.81
CA GLY A 26 3.61 -1.44 -37.76
C GLY A 26 2.42 -2.40 -37.63
N SER A 27 1.64 -2.54 -38.69
CA SER A 27 0.29 -3.14 -38.75
C SER A 27 0.18 -4.35 -39.71
N VAL A 28 -0.56 -5.39 -39.30
CA VAL A 28 -1.50 -6.29 -40.07
C VAL A 28 -0.90 -7.38 -41.02
N PRO A 29 -1.55 -8.55 -41.37
CA PRO A 29 -2.86 -9.16 -40.99
C PRO A 29 -2.89 -10.65 -40.52
N SER A 30 -4.04 -10.97 -39.90
CA SER A 30 -4.91 -12.17 -39.88
C SER A 30 -4.55 -13.46 -40.67
N ALA A 31 -4.66 -14.61 -39.97
CA ALA A 31 -5.09 -15.91 -40.53
C ALA A 31 -5.96 -16.65 -39.50
N GLY A 32 -7.04 -17.27 -39.97
CA GLY A 32 -8.14 -17.78 -39.15
C GLY A 32 -7.96 -19.20 -38.59
N GLY A 33 -8.90 -19.54 -37.71
CA GLY A 33 -9.07 -20.84 -37.09
C GLY A 33 -10.20 -20.78 -36.08
N GLU A 34 -11.42 -21.07 -36.51
CA GLU A 34 -12.50 -21.46 -35.61
C GLU A 34 -12.09 -22.73 -34.86
N MET A 35 -12.28 -22.74 -33.54
CA MET A 35 -12.76 -23.92 -32.82
C MET A 35 -13.43 -23.45 -31.54
N SER A 36 -14.76 -23.36 -31.61
CA SER A 36 -15.66 -23.31 -30.47
C SER A 36 -15.53 -24.60 -29.66
N PHE A 37 -14.91 -24.50 -28.49
CA PHE A 37 -15.03 -25.50 -27.43
C PHE A 37 -16.03 -25.00 -26.40
N PHE A 38 -17.22 -25.61 -26.40
CA PHE A 38 -18.18 -25.49 -25.31
C PHE A 38 -17.58 -26.13 -24.05
N PHE A 39 -17.23 -25.32 -23.05
CA PHE A 39 -17.19 -25.78 -21.66
C PHE A 39 -18.30 -25.10 -20.87
N ARG A 40 -19.23 -25.93 -20.39
CA ARG A 40 -20.30 -25.61 -19.47
C ARG A 40 -19.76 -24.92 -18.21
N ALA A 41 -20.53 -23.94 -17.76
CA ALA A 41 -20.43 -23.25 -16.49
C ALA A 41 -20.01 -24.16 -15.31
N ALA A 42 -18.85 -23.84 -14.73
CA ALA A 42 -18.62 -24.00 -13.29
C ALA A 42 -18.55 -22.58 -12.71
N SER A 43 -19.71 -21.99 -12.44
CA SER A 43 -19.83 -20.75 -11.69
C SER A 43 -19.46 -21.00 -10.22
N ARG A 44 -18.17 -21.09 -9.90
CA ARG A 44 -17.63 -20.96 -8.54
C ARG A 44 -16.22 -20.35 -8.57
N PRO A 45 -16.10 -19.00 -8.56
CA PRO A 45 -14.94 -18.39 -7.89
C PRO A 45 -15.29 -17.23 -6.92
N ARG A 46 -16.45 -16.58 -7.08
CA ARG A 46 -16.75 -15.31 -6.37
C ARG A 46 -16.97 -15.47 -4.87
N SER A 47 -17.54 -16.61 -4.43
CA SER A 47 -17.87 -16.83 -3.01
C SER A 47 -16.63 -16.99 -2.13
N SER A 48 -15.59 -17.67 -2.62
CA SER A 48 -14.41 -18.00 -1.81
C SER A 48 -13.57 -16.79 -1.40
N GLN A 49 -13.45 -15.79 -2.28
CA GLN A 49 -12.68 -14.57 -1.98
C GLN A 49 -13.47 -13.62 -1.09
N GLN A 50 -14.79 -13.54 -1.30
CA GLN A 50 -15.67 -12.79 -0.43
C GLN A 50 -15.69 -13.37 0.98
N ASP A 51 -15.71 -14.69 1.11
CA ASP A 51 -15.63 -15.37 2.39
C ASP A 51 -14.29 -15.11 3.08
N LEU A 52 -13.17 -15.08 2.33
CA LEU A 52 -11.86 -14.71 2.87
C LEU A 52 -11.84 -13.26 3.39
N VAL A 53 -12.29 -12.29 2.57
CA VAL A 53 -12.33 -10.86 2.97
C VAL A 53 -13.24 -10.64 4.17
N ARG A 54 -14.39 -11.33 4.23
CA ARG A 54 -15.28 -11.29 5.39
C ARG A 54 -14.62 -11.88 6.63
N SER A 55 -13.94 -13.03 6.52
CA SER A 55 -13.19 -13.63 7.63
C SER A 55 -12.13 -12.67 8.17
N ILE A 56 -11.37 -12.02 7.28
CA ILE A 56 -10.36 -11.01 7.66
C ILE A 56 -11.02 -9.86 8.41
N LYS A 57 -12.10 -9.29 7.86
CA LYS A 57 -12.87 -8.20 8.48
C LYS A 57 -13.35 -8.56 9.88
N ASP A 58 -14.02 -9.69 10.00
CA ASP A 58 -14.60 -10.15 11.26
C ASP A 58 -13.51 -10.40 12.32
N SER A 59 -12.37 -10.95 11.89
CA SER A 59 -11.22 -11.15 12.79
C SER A 59 -10.57 -9.83 13.22
N LEU A 60 -10.41 -8.85 12.33
CA LEU A 60 -9.85 -7.53 12.67
C LEU A 60 -10.77 -6.76 13.63
N LEU A 61 -12.09 -6.77 13.39
CA LEU A 61 -13.07 -6.16 14.30
C LEU A 61 -13.13 -6.88 15.65
N ALA A 62 -12.78 -8.16 15.70
CA ALA A 62 -12.71 -8.91 16.94
C ALA A 62 -11.50 -8.50 17.82
N LEU A 63 -10.43 -7.91 17.26
CA LEU A 63 -9.29 -7.44 18.06
C LEU A 63 -9.69 -6.34 19.05
N ASP A 64 -10.55 -5.41 18.60
CA ASP A 64 -11.01 -4.29 19.43
C ASP A 64 -11.96 -4.74 20.57
N THR A 65 -12.64 -5.86 20.39
CA THR A 65 -13.71 -6.32 21.29
C THR A 65 -13.33 -7.52 22.15
N LYS A 66 -12.36 -8.33 21.70
CA LYS A 66 -11.89 -9.55 22.36
C LYS A 66 -10.39 -9.45 22.61
N THR A 67 -10.01 -8.90 23.75
CA THR A 67 -8.63 -8.98 24.23
C THR A 67 -8.28 -10.43 24.56
N GLY A 68 -7.63 -11.13 23.63
CA GLY A 68 -7.15 -12.50 23.87
C GLY A 68 -6.19 -12.98 22.79
N ALA A 69 -5.17 -13.74 23.20
CA ALA A 69 -4.16 -14.32 22.30
C ALA A 69 -4.76 -15.07 21.10
N LYS A 70 -5.93 -15.68 21.29
CA LYS A 70 -6.66 -16.39 20.22
C LYS A 70 -7.16 -15.47 19.11
N ALA A 71 -7.67 -14.28 19.45
CA ALA A 71 -8.15 -13.33 18.45
C ALA A 71 -6.98 -12.82 17.58
N LEU A 72 -5.82 -12.58 18.21
CA LEU A 72 -4.60 -12.22 17.50
C LEU A 72 -4.12 -13.34 16.58
N GLU A 73 -4.08 -14.59 17.07
CA GLU A 73 -3.70 -15.76 16.27
C GLU A 73 -4.61 -15.92 15.03
N ASP A 74 -5.93 -15.77 15.21
CA ASP A 74 -6.91 -15.88 14.12
C ASP A 74 -6.69 -14.79 13.05
N VAL A 75 -6.42 -13.55 13.47
CA VAL A 75 -6.13 -12.43 12.56
C VAL A 75 -4.83 -12.62 11.80
N GLU A 76 -3.75 -12.97 12.50
CA GLU A 76 -2.44 -13.18 11.87
C GLU A 76 -2.47 -14.33 10.89
N LYS A 77 -3.21 -15.41 11.19
CA LYS A 77 -3.45 -16.51 10.26
C LYS A 77 -4.22 -16.04 9.02
N ASN A 78 -5.26 -15.23 9.19
CA ASN A 78 -6.03 -14.68 8.06
C ASN A 78 -5.17 -13.75 7.18
N ILE A 79 -4.33 -12.90 7.78
CA ILE A 79 -3.38 -12.04 7.07
C ILE A 79 -2.34 -12.87 6.32
N PHE A 80 -1.82 -13.93 6.93
CA PHE A 80 -0.89 -14.86 6.28
C PHE A 80 -1.53 -15.51 5.05
N THR A 81 -2.76 -16.03 5.17
CA THR A 81 -3.51 -16.61 4.04
C THR A 81 -3.77 -15.57 2.94
N LEU A 82 -4.08 -14.33 3.31
CA LEU A 82 -4.19 -13.24 2.35
C LEU A 82 -2.86 -13.04 1.60
N ARG A 83 -1.73 -12.99 2.31
CA ARG A 83 -0.41 -12.82 1.70
C ARG A 83 -0.10 -13.94 0.72
N GLU A 84 -0.33 -15.21 1.07
CA GLU A 84 -0.15 -16.34 0.14
C GLU A 84 -0.99 -16.20 -1.11
N THR A 85 -2.25 -15.76 -0.95
CA THR A 85 -3.16 -15.58 -2.09
C THR A 85 -2.70 -14.42 -3.00
N LEU A 86 -2.13 -13.36 -2.43
CA LEU A 86 -1.69 -12.17 -3.16
C LEU A 86 -0.31 -12.33 -3.82
N SER A 87 0.63 -12.98 -3.13
CA SER A 87 2.03 -13.07 -3.54
C SER A 87 2.41 -14.41 -4.18
N GLY A 88 1.59 -15.45 -3.98
CA GLY A 88 2.00 -16.84 -4.21
C GLY A 88 2.83 -17.39 -3.05
N ASP A 89 3.11 -18.70 -3.10
CA ASP A 89 3.89 -19.43 -2.10
C ASP A 89 5.30 -19.83 -2.58
N GLY A 90 5.70 -19.33 -3.76
CA GLY A 90 6.99 -19.62 -4.41
C GLY A 90 6.94 -20.77 -5.41
N GLU A 91 5.94 -21.65 -5.30
CA GLU A 91 5.71 -22.76 -6.23
C GLU A 91 4.53 -22.45 -7.16
N VAL A 92 3.51 -21.78 -6.64
CA VAL A 92 2.30 -21.39 -7.36
C VAL A 92 2.26 -19.87 -7.52
N GLU A 93 2.20 -19.41 -8.77
CA GLU A 93 2.02 -17.99 -9.09
C GLU A 93 0.61 -17.50 -8.70
N PRO A 94 0.49 -16.25 -8.20
CA PRO A 94 -0.80 -15.71 -7.79
C PRO A 94 -1.72 -15.49 -9.00
N ASN A 95 -2.95 -16.01 -8.91
CA ASN A 95 -3.98 -15.79 -9.92
C ASN A 95 -4.43 -14.32 -9.90
N GLN A 96 -4.13 -13.58 -10.98
CA GLN A 96 -4.40 -12.15 -11.07
C GLN A 96 -5.89 -11.79 -10.97
N ASP A 97 -6.79 -12.62 -11.50
CA ASP A 97 -8.24 -12.40 -11.37
C ASP A 97 -8.70 -12.52 -9.91
N HIS A 98 -8.06 -13.42 -9.15
CA HIS A 98 -8.35 -13.56 -7.72
C HIS A 98 -7.83 -12.39 -6.92
N VAL A 99 -6.60 -11.94 -7.20
CA VAL A 99 -5.99 -10.76 -6.57
C VAL A 99 -6.85 -9.52 -6.81
N LEU A 100 -7.31 -9.30 -8.04
CA LEU A 100 -8.15 -8.16 -8.40
C LEU A 100 -9.50 -8.20 -7.67
N GLN A 101 -10.15 -9.37 -7.62
CA GLN A 101 -11.42 -9.53 -6.91
C GLN A 101 -11.27 -9.28 -5.40
N ILE A 102 -10.17 -9.74 -4.79
CA ILE A 102 -9.86 -9.46 -3.38
C ILE A 102 -9.67 -7.96 -3.16
N ALA A 103 -8.92 -7.27 -4.02
CA ALA A 103 -8.71 -5.83 -3.89
C ALA A 103 -10.03 -5.03 -3.94
N LEU A 104 -10.92 -5.39 -4.88
CA LEU A 104 -12.25 -4.79 -5.00
C LEU A 104 -13.10 -5.05 -3.75
N GLU A 105 -13.12 -6.28 -3.24
CA GLU A 105 -13.92 -6.62 -2.07
C GLU A 105 -13.36 -6.01 -0.78
N ILE A 106 -12.03 -5.93 -0.63
CA ILE A 106 -11.37 -5.22 0.49
C ILE A 106 -11.79 -3.75 0.54
N CYS A 107 -11.83 -3.08 -0.62
CA CYS A 107 -12.28 -1.68 -0.71
C CYS A 107 -13.78 -1.59 -0.40
N LYS A 108 -14.60 -2.48 -0.96
CA LYS A 108 -16.05 -2.50 -0.76
C LYS A 108 -16.45 -2.71 0.71
N GLU A 109 -15.74 -3.60 1.41
CA GLU A 109 -16.04 -3.96 2.79
C GLU A 109 -15.36 -3.05 3.83
N GLY A 110 -14.54 -2.08 3.38
CA GLY A 110 -13.81 -1.15 4.24
C GLY A 110 -12.64 -1.77 5.00
N VAL A 111 -12.17 -2.93 4.57
CA VAL A 111 -11.08 -3.68 5.24
C VAL A 111 -9.75 -2.95 5.14
N LEU A 112 -9.55 -2.16 4.07
CA LEU A 112 -8.33 -1.39 3.88
C LEU A 112 -8.09 -0.39 5.03
N SER A 113 -9.16 0.22 5.57
CA SER A 113 -9.05 1.09 6.75
C SER A 113 -8.66 0.31 8.00
N LEU A 114 -9.22 -0.89 8.19
CA LEU A 114 -8.93 -1.75 9.33
C LEU A 114 -7.47 -2.19 9.36
N PHE A 115 -6.82 -2.34 8.20
CA PHE A 115 -5.40 -2.68 8.12
C PHE A 115 -4.52 -1.63 8.80
N VAL A 116 -4.77 -0.36 8.50
CA VAL A 116 -4.01 0.76 9.07
C VAL A 116 -4.26 0.87 10.56
N GLN A 117 -5.54 0.82 10.97
CA GLN A 117 -5.96 0.99 12.37
C GLN A 117 -5.43 -0.11 13.30
N ASN A 118 -5.42 -1.37 12.82
CA ASN A 118 -5.01 -2.52 13.63
C ASN A 118 -3.52 -2.86 13.53
N LEU A 119 -2.76 -2.23 12.62
CA LEU A 119 -1.33 -2.49 12.45
C LEU A 119 -0.53 -2.49 13.77
N PRO A 120 -0.74 -1.54 14.72
CA PRO A 120 -0.04 -1.55 16.01
C PRO A 120 -0.34 -2.76 16.89
N SER A 121 -1.52 -3.36 16.75
CA SER A 121 -2.00 -4.48 17.57
C SER A 121 -1.45 -5.84 17.14
N LEU A 122 -0.90 -5.93 15.92
CA LEU A 122 -0.35 -7.16 15.38
C LEU A 122 1.05 -7.46 15.93
N GLY A 123 1.48 -8.72 15.89
CA GLY A 123 2.85 -9.14 16.14
C GLY A 123 3.79 -8.76 14.99
N TRP A 124 5.09 -8.99 15.20
CA TRP A 124 6.14 -8.57 14.26
C TRP A 124 5.95 -9.14 12.85
N GLU A 125 5.64 -10.44 12.73
CA GLU A 125 5.43 -11.06 11.42
C GLU A 125 4.09 -10.62 10.80
N GLY A 126 3.02 -10.52 11.58
CA GLY A 126 1.72 -10.03 11.11
C GLY A 126 1.79 -8.61 10.53
N ARG A 127 2.58 -7.71 11.14
CA ARG A 127 2.82 -6.36 10.62
C ARG A 127 3.51 -6.37 9.25
N LYS A 128 4.52 -7.24 9.08
CA LYS A 128 5.25 -7.38 7.80
C LYS A 128 4.34 -7.92 6.70
N ASP A 129 3.59 -8.98 7.00
CA ASP A 129 2.67 -9.58 6.05
C ASP A 129 1.56 -8.60 5.64
N LEU A 130 0.99 -7.87 6.60
CA LEU A 130 -0.03 -6.85 6.32
C LEU A 130 0.52 -5.70 5.48
N ALA A 131 1.70 -5.17 5.81
CA ALA A 131 2.34 -4.13 5.01
C ALA A 131 2.68 -4.61 3.59
N HIS A 132 3.04 -5.88 3.42
CA HIS A 132 3.26 -6.49 2.12
C HIS A 132 1.97 -6.60 1.31
N CYS A 133 0.89 -7.09 1.94
CA CYS A 133 -0.44 -7.15 1.33
C CYS A 133 -0.90 -5.76 0.87
N TRP A 134 -0.76 -4.75 1.74
CA TRP A 134 -1.05 -3.35 1.41
C TRP A 134 -0.36 -2.92 0.12
N CYS A 135 0.95 -3.17 0.00
CA CYS A 135 1.70 -2.75 -1.18
C CYS A 135 1.26 -3.46 -2.47
N ILE A 136 0.85 -4.72 -2.41
CA ILE A 136 0.32 -5.45 -3.57
C ILE A 136 -1.06 -4.92 -3.96
N LEU A 137 -1.94 -4.70 -2.97
CA LEU A 137 -3.30 -4.23 -3.17
C LEU A 137 -3.33 -2.84 -3.83
N LEU A 138 -2.47 -1.91 -3.38
CA LEU A 138 -2.39 -0.56 -3.97
C LEU A 138 -2.04 -0.56 -5.46
N ARG A 139 -1.27 -1.56 -5.91
CA ARG A 139 -0.86 -1.70 -7.32
C ARG A 139 -1.94 -2.32 -8.22
N GLN A 140 -3.02 -2.84 -7.63
CA GLN A 140 -4.07 -3.48 -8.41
C GLN A 140 -4.87 -2.44 -9.19
N LYS A 141 -5.02 -2.71 -10.48
CA LYS A 141 -5.61 -1.80 -11.45
C LYS A 141 -6.81 -2.46 -12.11
N VAL A 142 -7.92 -1.74 -12.18
CA VAL A 142 -9.07 -2.06 -13.03
C VAL A 142 -9.06 -1.02 -14.16
N ASP A 143 -8.81 -1.48 -15.38
CA ASP A 143 -8.60 -0.62 -16.56
C ASP A 143 -7.47 0.39 -16.34
N GLU A 144 -7.81 1.68 -16.19
CA GLU A 144 -6.88 2.78 -15.93
C GLU A 144 -6.88 3.27 -14.46
N SER A 145 -7.72 2.67 -13.60
CA SER A 145 -7.93 3.11 -12.22
C SER A 145 -7.38 2.13 -11.18
N HIS A 146 -6.85 2.66 -10.08
CA HIS A 146 -6.41 1.88 -8.93
C HIS A 146 -7.49 1.94 -7.84
N CYS A 147 -8.23 0.84 -7.62
CA CYS A 147 -9.37 0.82 -6.72
C CYS A 147 -9.00 1.19 -5.26
N CYS A 148 -7.86 0.68 -4.76
CA CYS A 148 -7.37 1.01 -3.42
C CYS A 148 -6.91 2.47 -3.30
N VAL A 149 -6.35 3.05 -4.36
CA VAL A 149 -5.96 4.48 -4.36
C VAL A 149 -7.21 5.35 -4.29
N GLN A 150 -8.23 5.07 -5.11
CA GLN A 150 -9.52 5.77 -5.05
C GLN A 150 -10.19 5.62 -3.68
N TYR A 151 -10.07 4.44 -3.05
CA TYR A 151 -10.56 4.25 -1.69
C TYR A 151 -9.85 5.21 -0.72
N ILE A 152 -8.52 5.30 -0.77
CA ILE A 152 -7.73 6.20 0.11
C ILE A 152 -8.02 7.67 -0.18
N GLU A 153 -8.23 8.06 -1.45
CA GLU A 153 -8.64 9.42 -1.81
C GLU A 153 -9.96 9.85 -1.14
N ASN A 154 -10.84 8.90 -0.83
CA ASN A 154 -12.08 9.13 -0.09
C ASN A 154 -11.95 8.95 1.44
N HIS A 155 -10.79 8.48 1.92
CA HIS A 155 -10.48 8.20 3.34
C HIS A 155 -9.05 8.66 3.65
N VAL A 156 -8.77 9.94 3.37
CA VAL A 156 -7.43 10.53 3.45
C VAL A 156 -6.87 10.59 4.88
N ASP A 157 -7.73 10.48 5.89
CA ASP A 157 -7.37 10.34 7.30
C ASP A 157 -6.50 9.10 7.58
N LEU A 158 -6.59 8.07 6.73
CA LEU A 158 -5.70 6.91 6.78
C LEU A 158 -4.23 7.29 6.57
N LEU A 159 -3.97 8.27 5.70
CA LEU A 159 -2.62 8.76 5.44
C LEU A 159 -2.07 9.52 6.66
N ASP A 160 -2.90 10.34 7.30
CA ASP A 160 -2.53 11.02 8.54
C ASP A 160 -2.25 10.03 9.67
N PHE A 161 -3.05 8.97 9.79
CA PHE A 161 -2.82 7.91 10.77
C PHE A 161 -1.46 7.23 10.55
N LEU A 162 -1.13 6.86 9.30
CA LEU A 162 0.18 6.28 8.97
C LEU A 162 1.35 7.20 9.38
N VAL A 163 1.21 8.51 9.16
CA VAL A 163 2.22 9.50 9.57
C VAL A 163 2.31 9.62 11.09
N VAL A 164 1.18 9.61 11.81
CA VAL A 164 1.18 9.65 13.28
C VAL A 164 1.79 8.37 13.88
N CYS A 165 1.58 7.22 13.26
CA CYS A 165 2.11 5.93 13.71
C CYS A 165 3.63 5.82 13.65
N TYR A 166 4.35 6.69 12.94
CA TYR A 166 5.81 6.79 13.04
C TYR A 166 6.31 7.05 14.48
N LYS A 167 5.46 7.61 15.36
CA LYS A 167 5.79 7.78 16.79
C LYS A 167 5.93 6.45 17.53
N ASN A 168 5.28 5.39 17.06
CA ASN A 168 5.45 4.05 17.60
C ASN A 168 6.61 3.36 16.86
N LEU A 169 7.75 3.26 17.53
CA LEU A 169 9.00 2.76 16.95
C LEU A 169 8.89 1.32 16.43
N GLU A 170 7.98 0.51 16.97
CA GLU A 170 7.82 -0.88 16.53
C GLU A 170 7.09 -1.04 15.19
N VAL A 171 6.31 -0.03 14.79
CA VAL A 171 5.55 -0.04 13.52
C VAL A 171 6.00 1.03 12.54
N ALA A 172 6.88 1.95 12.95
CA ALA A 172 7.32 3.08 12.15
C ALA A 172 7.81 2.66 10.75
N LEU A 173 8.66 1.63 10.65
CA LEU A 173 9.18 1.15 9.37
C LEU A 173 8.10 0.51 8.48
N ASN A 174 7.11 -0.15 9.07
CA ASN A 174 5.96 -0.69 8.34
C ASN A 174 5.09 0.44 7.78
N CYS A 175 4.79 1.45 8.62
CA CYS A 175 4.03 2.63 8.21
C CYS A 175 4.76 3.40 7.10
N GLY A 176 6.08 3.54 7.22
CA GLY A 176 6.89 4.18 6.19
C GLY A 176 6.87 3.45 4.86
N ASN A 177 6.94 2.12 4.88
CA ASN A 177 6.82 1.31 3.67
C ASN A 177 5.44 1.48 3.02
N MET A 178 4.36 1.37 3.80
CA MET A 178 2.98 1.54 3.33
C MET A 178 2.75 2.94 2.76
N LEU A 179 3.24 3.97 3.44
CA LEU A 179 3.09 5.36 3.03
C LEU A 179 3.90 5.69 1.77
N ARG A 180 5.11 5.15 1.64
CA ARG A 180 5.93 5.30 0.43
C ARG A 180 5.28 4.67 -0.79
N GLU A 181 4.49 3.60 -0.62
CA GLU A 181 3.69 3.06 -1.72
C GLU A 181 2.56 4.02 -2.11
N CYS A 182 1.92 4.69 -1.14
CA CYS A 182 0.85 5.67 -1.39
C CYS A 182 1.35 6.89 -2.16
N ILE A 183 2.49 7.47 -1.78
CA ILE A 183 3.00 8.71 -2.40
C ILE A 183 3.60 8.53 -3.80
N LYS A 184 3.58 7.31 -4.35
CA LYS A 184 3.81 7.09 -5.79
C LYS A 184 2.67 7.65 -6.63
N TYR A 185 1.47 7.79 -6.04
CA TYR A 185 0.29 8.34 -6.68
C TYR A 185 0.22 9.85 -6.43
N PRO A 186 0.21 10.70 -7.49
CA PRO A 186 0.27 12.15 -7.33
C PRO A 186 -0.83 12.77 -6.45
N SER A 187 -2.04 12.22 -6.48
CA SER A 187 -3.17 12.67 -5.67
C SER A 187 -2.91 12.48 -4.17
N LEU A 188 -2.46 11.30 -3.77
CA LEU A 188 -2.13 10.98 -2.37
C LEU A 188 -0.87 11.72 -1.90
N ALA A 189 0.14 11.85 -2.77
CA ALA A 189 1.35 12.61 -2.48
C ALA A 189 1.03 14.09 -2.20
N LYS A 190 0.15 14.68 -3.03
CA LYS A 190 -0.31 16.06 -2.84
C LYS A 190 -1.00 16.23 -1.48
N TYR A 191 -1.91 15.32 -1.12
CA TYR A 191 -2.58 15.37 0.19
C TYR A 191 -1.58 15.37 1.35
N ILE A 192 -0.60 14.45 1.34
CA ILE A 192 0.41 14.39 2.40
C ILE A 192 1.22 15.67 2.52
N LEU A 193 1.63 16.28 1.41
CA LEU A 193 2.40 17.53 1.42
C LEU A 193 1.59 18.73 1.94
N GLU A 194 0.28 18.72 1.70
CA GLU A 194 -0.66 19.77 2.12
C GLU A 194 -1.21 19.54 3.55
N SER A 195 -1.07 18.35 4.10
CA SER A 195 -1.56 17.99 5.43
C SER A 195 -0.73 18.60 6.56
N ASN A 196 -1.38 18.96 7.66
CA ASN A 196 -0.72 19.36 8.91
C ASN A 196 0.20 18.25 9.47
N SER A 197 -0.11 16.98 9.17
CA SER A 197 0.71 15.84 9.61
C SER A 197 2.10 15.85 8.97
N PHE A 198 2.29 16.52 7.83
CA PHE A 198 3.58 16.62 7.14
C PHE A 198 4.69 17.18 8.04
N GLU A 199 4.36 18.16 8.88
CA GLU A 199 5.34 18.81 9.77
C GLU A 199 5.97 17.82 10.76
N LEU A 200 5.29 16.71 11.07
CA LEU A 200 5.82 15.66 11.94
C LEU A 200 7.08 15.01 11.36
N PHE A 201 7.23 14.97 10.03
CA PHE A 201 8.43 14.41 9.42
C PHE A 201 9.70 15.18 9.77
N PHE A 202 9.64 16.50 10.00
CA PHE A 202 10.80 17.26 10.47
C PHE A 202 11.27 16.80 11.84
N GLN A 203 10.35 16.33 12.69
CA GLN A 203 10.70 15.73 13.98
C GLN A 203 11.26 14.31 13.79
N TYR A 204 10.68 13.54 12.86
CA TYR A 204 11.10 12.16 12.62
C TYR A 204 12.51 12.04 12.05
N VAL A 205 12.92 12.95 11.15
CA VAL A 205 14.28 12.95 10.58
C VAL A 205 15.37 13.34 11.59
N GLU A 206 14.98 13.92 12.73
CA GLU A 206 15.88 14.30 13.82
C GLU A 206 15.92 13.25 14.96
N LEU A 207 15.19 12.14 14.82
CA LEU A 207 15.18 11.09 15.84
C LEU A 207 16.58 10.46 16.00
N PRO A 208 16.97 10.09 17.24
CA PRO A 208 18.24 9.42 17.48
C PRO A 208 18.28 8.00 16.90
N ASN A 209 17.11 7.40 16.63
CA ASN A 209 17.01 6.12 15.93
C ASN A 209 17.30 6.35 14.44
N PHE A 210 18.51 5.98 14.02
CA PHE A 210 18.98 6.18 12.65
C PHE A 210 18.08 5.53 11.61
N ASP A 211 17.56 4.32 11.86
CA ASP A 211 16.74 3.59 10.89
C ASP A 211 15.44 4.34 10.62
N ILE A 212 14.77 4.82 11.66
CA ILE A 212 13.52 5.57 11.53
C ILE A 212 13.76 6.96 10.93
N ALA A 213 14.82 7.66 11.35
CA ALA A 213 15.16 8.97 10.79
C ALA A 213 15.51 8.88 9.30
N SER A 214 16.28 7.86 8.91
CA SER A 214 16.62 7.57 7.52
C SER A 214 15.39 7.16 6.70
N ASP A 215 14.51 6.34 7.27
CA ASP A 215 13.25 5.93 6.65
C ASP A 215 12.32 7.14 6.39
N ALA A 216 12.12 8.00 7.40
CA ALA A 216 11.37 9.24 7.28
C ALA A 216 11.97 10.15 6.19
N LEU A 217 13.30 10.28 6.14
CA LEU A 217 13.99 11.05 5.09
C LEU A 217 13.74 10.46 3.69
N ASN A 218 13.72 9.13 3.56
CA ASN A 218 13.47 8.47 2.29
C ASN A 218 12.05 8.69 1.78
N THR A 219 11.07 8.89 2.66
CA THR A 219 9.70 9.27 2.27
C THR A 219 9.66 10.59 1.50
N PHE A 220 10.53 11.57 1.82
CA PHE A 220 10.66 12.80 1.03
C PHE A 220 11.30 12.60 -0.35
N LYS A 221 12.13 11.55 -0.53
CA LYS A 221 12.89 11.34 -1.77
C LYS A 221 12.06 10.71 -2.89
N VAL A 222 10.89 10.14 -2.59
CA VAL A 222 10.09 9.40 -3.57
C VAL A 222 9.49 10.32 -4.66
N ASN A 223 9.33 11.62 -4.39
CA ASN A 223 8.86 12.57 -5.40
C ASN A 223 9.59 13.92 -5.33
N PRO A 224 10.83 14.00 -5.86
CA PRO A 224 11.62 15.23 -5.81
C PRO A 224 10.97 16.35 -6.63
N VAL A 225 10.18 16.02 -7.66
CA VAL A 225 9.46 17.02 -8.44
C VAL A 225 8.42 17.71 -7.57
N LEU A 226 7.52 16.99 -6.91
CA LEU A 226 6.53 17.61 -6.02
C LEU A 226 7.17 18.36 -4.85
N LEU A 227 8.25 17.84 -4.26
CA LEU A 227 8.93 18.51 -3.15
C LEU A 227 9.59 19.83 -3.57
N ILE A 228 10.21 19.87 -4.75
CA ILE A 228 10.84 21.09 -5.28
C ILE A 228 9.78 22.15 -5.58
N TRP A 229 8.63 21.76 -6.15
CA TRP A 229 7.53 22.69 -6.40
C TRP A 229 6.86 23.24 -5.13
N TYR A 230 6.92 22.50 -4.02
CA TYR A 230 6.27 22.91 -2.77
C TYR A 230 7.20 23.71 -1.83
N LEU A 231 8.52 23.48 -1.91
CA LEU A 231 9.53 24.16 -1.10
C LEU A 231 10.14 25.42 -1.77
N TRP A 232 9.78 25.71 -3.02
CA TRP A 232 10.19 26.92 -3.77
C TRP A 232 8.96 27.71 -4.23
#